data_AF-A0A527YQK0-F1
#
_entry.id   AF-A0A527YQK0-F1
#
_cell.length_a   1.000
_cell.length_b   1.000
_cell.length_c   1.000
_cell.angle_alpha   90.00
_cell.angle_beta   90.00
_cell.angle_gamma   90.00
#
_symmetry.space_group_name_H-M   'P 1'
#
loop_
_entity.id
_entity.type
_entity.pdbx_description
1 polymer ?
#
loop_
_entity_poly.entity_id
_entity_poly.type
_entity_poly.pdbx_seq_one_letter_code
_entity_poly.pdbx_strand_id
1 'polypeptide(L)' 'PETVDTGDWIEIGHIGAYSLSLRTRFNGFYPDTFVEVTTPFDEGDAPQGFASLETMAD' A
#
# COMPACT_ATOMS: atom_id res chain seq x y z
N PRO A 1 -3.28 -15.36 3.32
CA PRO A 1 -3.56 -14.78 4.67
C PRO A 1 -2.99 -15.57 5.83
N GLU A 2 -2.95 -16.89 5.70
CA GLU A 2 -2.52 -17.82 6.75
C GLU A 2 -1.06 -17.57 7.17
N THR A 3 -0.30 -16.91 6.29
CA THR A 3 1.12 -16.60 6.37
C THR A 3 1.40 -15.13 6.66
N VAL A 4 0.38 -14.27 6.77
CA VAL A 4 0.57 -12.85 7.08
C VAL A 4 1.13 -12.73 8.49
N ASP A 5 2.24 -12.01 8.62
CA ASP A 5 2.96 -11.88 9.88
C ASP A 5 3.46 -10.44 10.12
N THR A 6 4.01 -10.22 11.30
CA THR A 6 4.63 -8.96 11.71
C THR A 6 5.81 -8.63 10.81
N GLY A 7 5.78 -7.44 10.20
CA GLY A 7 6.81 -6.97 9.28
C GLY A 7 6.35 -6.95 7.82
N ASP A 8 5.20 -7.55 7.50
CA ASP A 8 4.62 -7.49 6.17
C ASP A 8 4.02 -6.11 5.84
N TRP A 9 4.07 -5.76 4.56
CA TRP A 9 3.43 -4.56 4.03
C TRP A 9 2.04 -4.90 3.48
N ILE A 10 1.03 -4.15 3.93
CA ILE A 10 -0.35 -4.29 3.46
C ILE A 10 -0.71 -3.05 2.63
N GLU A 11 -1.20 -3.28 1.42
CA GLU A 11 -1.75 -2.23 0.57
C GLU A 11 -3.29 -2.18 0.70
N ILE A 12 -3.83 -0.96 0.79
CA ILE A 12 -5.27 -0.73 0.65
C ILE A 12 -5.49 0.13 -0.60
N GLY A 13 -5.99 -0.49 -1.66
CA GLY A 13 -6.31 0.19 -2.92
C GLY A 13 -7.50 1.16 -2.79
N HIS A 14 -7.69 1.99 -3.82
CA HIS A 14 -8.82 2.94 -3.94
C HIS A 14 -8.94 3.98 -2.82
N ILE A 15 -7.84 4.34 -2.15
CA ILE A 15 -7.82 5.37 -1.10
C ILE A 15 -7.50 6.79 -1.62
N GLY A 16 -7.47 7.01 -2.93
CA GLY A 16 -7.06 8.29 -3.53
C GLY A 16 -8.04 9.44 -3.32
N ALA A 17 -9.33 9.16 -3.07
CA ALA A 17 -10.36 10.16 -2.87
C ALA A 17 -10.85 10.18 -1.42
N TYR A 18 -10.88 11.37 -0.81
CA TYR A 18 -11.41 11.67 0.54
C TYR A 18 -10.71 11.02 1.74
N SER A 19 -10.00 9.89 1.61
CA SER A 19 -9.30 9.24 2.74
C SER A 19 -8.30 10.16 3.42
N LEU A 20 -7.57 10.98 2.63
CA LEU A 20 -6.65 11.97 3.17
C LEU A 20 -7.36 13.20 3.75
N SER A 21 -8.45 13.64 3.12
CA SER A 21 -9.21 14.82 3.53
C SER A 21 -9.89 14.66 4.88
N LEU A 22 -10.24 13.42 5.24
CA LEU A 22 -10.94 13.09 6.48
C LEU A 22 -10.02 12.63 7.62
N ARG A 23 -8.69 12.69 7.43
CA ARG A 23 -7.72 12.25 8.46
C ARG A 23 -7.83 13.08 9.74
N THR A 24 -7.66 12.42 10.88
CA THR A 24 -7.63 13.07 12.20
C THR A 24 -6.26 12.89 12.86
N ARG A 25 -6.04 13.51 14.02
CA ARG A 25 -4.87 13.32 14.88
C ARG A 25 -5.14 12.38 16.06
N PHE A 26 -6.08 11.44 15.89
CA PHE A 26 -6.41 10.49 16.95
C PHE A 26 -5.16 9.71 17.40
N ASN A 27 -4.96 9.60 18.71
CA ASN A 27 -3.75 9.02 19.33
C ASN A 27 -2.41 9.67 18.90
N GLY A 28 -2.43 10.91 18.40
CA GLY A 28 -1.22 11.61 17.97
C GLY A 28 -0.67 11.16 16.61
N PHE A 29 -1.33 10.24 15.91
CA PHE A 29 -0.93 9.83 14.57
C PHE A 29 -1.34 10.87 13.53
N TYR A 30 -0.39 11.30 12.71
CA TYR A 30 -0.67 12.19 11.59
C TYR A 30 0.25 11.82 10.42
N PRO A 31 -0.28 11.32 9.30
CA PRO A 31 0.54 11.04 8.13
C PRO A 31 1.02 12.34 7.50
N ASP A 32 2.33 12.46 7.36
CA ASP A 32 3.03 13.60 6.74
C ASP A 32 3.87 13.18 5.53
N THR A 33 4.07 11.88 5.33
CA THR A 33 4.83 11.32 4.22
C THR A 33 3.89 10.92 3.09
N PHE A 34 4.09 11.53 1.93
CA PHE A 34 3.36 11.24 0.70
C PHE A 34 4.34 11.07 -0.44
N VAL A 35 4.11 10.05 -1.26
CA VAL A 35 4.96 9.73 -2.39
C VAL A 35 4.09 9.63 -3.64
N GLU A 36 4.51 10.33 -4.68
CA GLU A 36 3.96 10.20 -6.03
C GLU A 36 4.91 9.34 -6.86
N VAL A 37 4.38 8.30 -7.50
CA VAL A 37 5.16 7.45 -8.42
C VAL A 37 4.82 7.90 -9.83
N THR A 38 5.81 8.47 -10.53
CA THR A 38 5.60 9.07 -11.85
C THR A 38 5.62 8.07 -12.99
N THR A 39 6.23 6.90 -12.76
CA THR A 39 6.37 5.84 -13.77
C THR A 39 5.38 4.72 -13.45
N PRO A 40 4.47 4.37 -14.38
CA PRO A 40 3.56 3.25 -14.23
C PRO A 40 4.28 1.91 -13.99
N PHE A 41 3.64 1.02 -13.23
CA PHE A 41 4.21 -0.29 -12.87
C PHE A 41 4.42 -1.24 -14.06
N ASP A 42 3.68 -1.02 -15.15
CA ASP A 42 3.75 -1.75 -16.41
C ASP A 42 4.74 -1.14 -17.42
N GLU A 43 5.33 0.01 -17.10
CA GLU A 43 6.34 0.67 -17.94
C GLU A 43 7.75 0.19 -17.56
N GLY A 44 8.41 -0.51 -18.49
CA GLY A 44 9.80 -0.97 -18.34
C GLY A 44 9.92 -2.45 -17.97
N ASP A 45 11.07 -2.83 -17.40
CA ASP A 45 11.29 -4.19 -16.91
C ASP A 45 10.50 -4.40 -15.61
N ALA A 46 9.87 -5.57 -15.47
CA ALA A 46 9.09 -5.90 -14.29
C ALA A 46 9.94 -5.75 -13.01
N PRO A 47 9.45 -5.03 -11.98
CA PRO A 47 10.21 -4.83 -10.76
C PRO A 47 10.44 -6.17 -10.06
N GLN A 48 11.64 -6.35 -9.50
CA GLN A 48 11.92 -7.50 -8.64
C GLN A 48 11.15 -7.33 -7.33
N GLY A 49 10.04 -8.04 -7.20
CA GLY A 49 9.29 -8.17 -5.96
C GLY A 49 9.91 -9.23 -5.06
N PHE A 50 10.14 -8.89 -3.78
CA PHE A 50 10.51 -9.87 -2.75
C PHE A 50 9.27 -10.49 -2.07
N ALA A 51 8.07 -9.95 -2.35
CA ALA A 51 6.82 -10.47 -1.83
C ALA A 51 6.26 -11.58 -2.73
N SER A 52 5.90 -12.71 -2.12
CA SER A 52 5.10 -13.74 -2.78
C SER A 52 3.66 -13.25 -2.91
N LEU A 53 3.11 -13.27 -4.13
CA LEU A 53 1.70 -12.93 -4.36
C LEU A 53 0.82 -14.11 -3.94
N GLU A 54 0.23 -14.04 -2.75
CA GLU A 54 -0.89 -14.90 -2.37
C GLU A 54 -2.20 -14.27 -2.85
N THR A 55 -2.82 -14.88 -3.86
CA THR A 55 -4.18 -14.49 -4.25
C THR A 55 -5.15 -15.32 -3.44
N MET A 56 -6.20 -14.68 -2.90
CA MET A 56 -7.33 -15.34 -2.25
C MET A 56 -8.23 -16.05 -3.27
N ALA A 57 -7.65 -16.91 -4.09
CA ALA A 57 -8.35 -17.72 -5.06
C ALA A 57 -8.41 -19.17 -4.53
N ASP A 58 -9.51 -19.47 -3.84
CA ASP A 58 -10.26 -20.72 -4.00
C ASP A 58 -11.70 -20.34 -4.35
#